data_AF-A0A432DYX5-F1
#
_entry.id   AF-A0A432DYX5-F1
#
_cell.length_a   1.000
_cell.length_b   1.000
_cell.length_c   1.000
_cell.angle_alpha   90.00
_cell.angle_beta   90.00
_cell.angle_gamma   90.00
#
_symmetry.space_group_name_H-M   'P 1'
#
loop_
_entity.id
_entity.type
_entity.pdbx_description
1 polymer ?
#
loop_
_entity_poly.entity_id
_entity_poly.type
_entity_poly.pdbx_seq_one_letter_code
_entity_poly.pdbx_strand_id
1 'polypeptide(L)'
;MCFEVKGDSMDNGSYESYLEGDIILCRNIRQDYWMSKLHYDKWDFVIVHKEKGILVKRIINHDVEKGIITLHSLNEYYEDMEIHLKDVAKLFNIISTRRKNNRR
;
A
#
# COMPACT_ATOMS: atom_id res chain seq x y z
N MET A 1 -13.30 2.27 0.74
CA MET A 1 -13.11 1.02 1.51
C MET A 1 -12.21 1.35 2.68
N CYS A 2 -12.37 0.71 3.83
CA CYS A 2 -11.46 0.90 4.96
C CYS A 2 -10.78 -0.42 5.32
N PHE A 3 -9.52 -0.34 5.79
CA PHE A 3 -8.76 -1.49 6.29
C PHE A 3 -8.16 -1.15 7.65
N GLU A 4 -8.01 -2.16 8.51
CA GLU A 4 -7.23 -2.06 9.75
C GLU A 4 -5.81 -2.53 9.46
N VAL A 5 -4.82 -1.72 9.83
CA VAL A 5 -3.40 -2.04 9.65
C VAL A 5 -2.98 -3.11 10.64
N LYS A 6 -2.21 -4.10 10.17
CA LYS A 6 -1.62 -5.19 10.97
C LYS A 6 -0.12 -5.29 10.70
N GLY A 7 0.65 -5.54 11.76
CA GLY A 7 2.11 -5.57 11.72
C GLY A 7 2.75 -4.19 11.67
N ASP A 8 4.07 -4.17 11.52
CA ASP A 8 4.96 -3.00 11.67
C ASP A 8 5.75 -2.68 10.38
N SER A 9 5.47 -3.37 9.27
CA SER A 9 6.20 -3.16 8.02
C SER A 9 6.07 -1.74 7.43
N MET A 10 5.10 -0.97 7.89
CA MET A 10 4.89 0.43 7.50
C MET A 10 5.10 1.39 8.68
N ASP A 11 5.76 0.92 9.75
CA ASP A 11 6.14 1.71 10.92
C ASP A 11 7.65 1.95 10.92
N ASN A 12 8.04 3.21 10.73
CA ASN A 12 9.41 3.67 10.84
C ASN A 12 9.58 4.79 11.86
N GLY A 13 8.60 4.93 12.78
CA GLY A 13 8.58 5.98 13.80
C GLY A 13 8.32 7.40 13.27
N SER A 14 8.08 7.58 11.96
CA SER A 14 7.80 8.89 11.37
C SER A 14 6.30 9.23 11.40
N TYR A 15 5.97 10.48 11.06
CA TYR A 15 4.57 10.89 10.92
C TYR A 15 3.84 10.21 9.74
N GLU A 16 4.59 9.66 8.77
CA GLU A 16 4.06 8.89 7.63
C GLU A 16 3.79 7.42 7.99
N SER A 17 4.18 6.99 9.19
CA SER A 17 4.01 5.61 9.63
C SER A 17 2.55 5.22 9.79
N TYR A 18 2.24 4.01 9.35
CA TYR A 18 0.97 3.33 9.58
C TYR A 18 1.17 2.32 10.69
N LEU A 19 0.60 2.62 11.87
CA LEU A 19 0.77 1.79 13.05
C LEU A 19 -0.28 0.67 13.08
N GLU A 20 0.06 -0.44 13.73
CA GLU A 20 -0.91 -1.49 13.96
C GLU A 20 -2.18 -0.95 14.67
N GLY A 21 -3.35 -1.31 14.14
CA GLY A 21 -4.64 -0.84 14.62
C GLY A 21 -5.11 0.49 14.03
N ASP A 22 -4.29 1.17 13.21
CA ASP A 22 -4.73 2.32 12.42
C ASP A 22 -5.82 1.88 11.41
N ILE A 23 -6.85 2.71 11.24
CA ILE A 23 -7.87 2.51 10.22
C ILE A 23 -7.55 3.39 9.02
N ILE A 24 -7.21 2.79 7.88
CA ILE A 24 -6.91 3.50 6.64
C ILE A 24 -8.13 3.56 5.73
N LEU A 25 -8.45 4.74 5.23
CA LEU A 25 -9.49 4.99 4.23
C LEU A 25 -8.86 5.01 2.85
N CYS A 26 -9.37 4.15 1.96
CA CYS A 26 -8.79 3.96 0.63
C CYS A 26 -9.82 4.17 -0.48
N ARG A 27 -9.34 4.67 -1.63
CA ARG A 27 -10.11 4.78 -2.88
C ARG A 27 -9.61 3.75 -3.88
N ASN A 28 -10.57 3.09 -4.53
CA ASN A 28 -10.28 2.06 -5.52
C ASN A 28 -9.67 2.68 -6.78
N ILE A 29 -8.58 2.10 -7.26
CA ILE A 29 -8.00 2.42 -8.55
C ILE A 29 -8.51 1.37 -9.53
N ARG A 30 -9.35 1.80 -10.48
CA ARG A 30 -9.89 0.89 -11.48
C ARG A 30 -8.76 0.30 -12.33
N GLN A 31 -8.92 -0.96 -12.72
CA GLN A 31 -7.89 -1.74 -13.40
C GLN A 31 -7.49 -1.14 -14.76
N ASP A 32 -8.40 -0.42 -15.43
CA ASP A 32 -8.11 0.32 -16.67
C ASP A 32 -7.01 1.39 -16.49
N TYR A 33 -6.80 1.90 -15.28
CA TYR A 33 -5.74 2.86 -14.99
C TYR A 33 -4.40 2.21 -14.63
N TRP A 34 -4.34 0.88 -14.44
CA TRP A 34 -3.09 0.23 -14.03
C TRP A 34 -2.06 0.19 -15.15
N MET A 35 -2.51 0.24 -16.41
CA MET A 35 -1.66 0.38 -17.60
C MET A 35 -1.21 1.84 -17.85
N SER A 36 -1.53 2.75 -16.94
CA SER A 36 -1.06 4.13 -16.96
C SER A 36 -0.16 4.38 -15.75
N LYS A 37 0.72 5.38 -15.83
CA LYS A 37 1.64 5.68 -14.72
C LYS A 37 0.85 6.09 -13.48
N LEU A 38 0.78 5.18 -12.50
CA LEU A 38 0.20 5.41 -11.19
C LEU A 38 0.85 6.62 -10.51
N HIS A 39 0.08 7.38 -9.74
CA HIS A 39 0.56 8.50 -8.93
C HIS A 39 1.21 8.01 -7.63
N TYR A 40 2.29 7.24 -7.76
CA TYR A 40 2.99 6.63 -6.62
C TYR A 40 3.95 7.58 -5.88
N ASP A 41 4.15 8.78 -6.41
CA ASP A 41 4.87 9.88 -5.79
C ASP A 41 4.11 10.53 -4.62
N LYS A 42 2.79 10.36 -4.56
CA LYS A 42 1.92 11.07 -3.61
C LYS A 42 1.24 10.19 -2.58
N TRP A 43 1.13 8.91 -2.85
CA TRP A 43 0.25 8.02 -2.11
C TRP A 43 0.93 6.70 -1.79
N ASP A 44 0.59 6.15 -0.64
CA ASP A 44 0.80 4.74 -0.33
C ASP A 44 -0.42 3.92 -0.77
N PHE A 45 -0.21 2.61 -0.91
CA PHE A 45 -1.20 1.74 -1.54
C PHE A 45 -1.57 0.55 -0.65
N VAL A 46 -2.85 0.17 -0.77
CA VAL A 46 -3.33 -1.16 -0.36
C VAL A 46 -3.39 -2.03 -1.61
N ILE A 47 -2.63 -3.12 -1.58
CA ILE A 47 -2.56 -4.11 -2.65
C ILE A 47 -3.26 -5.37 -2.17
N VAL A 48 -4.35 -5.76 -2.83
CA VAL A 48 -5.01 -7.05 -2.61
C VAL A 48 -4.41 -8.04 -3.57
N HIS A 49 -3.41 -8.80 -3.12
CA HIS A 49 -2.73 -9.82 -3.90
C HIS A 49 -3.45 -11.16 -3.80
N LYS A 50 -3.48 -11.93 -4.90
CA LYS A 50 -4.19 -13.23 -4.96
C LYS A 50 -3.65 -14.27 -3.97
N GLU A 51 -2.33 -14.38 -3.85
CA GLU A 51 -1.67 -15.36 -2.98
C GLU A 51 -1.16 -14.78 -1.64
N LYS A 52 -0.50 -13.62 -1.67
CA LYS A 52 0.12 -12.97 -0.49
C LYS A 52 -0.88 -12.26 0.43
N GLY A 53 -2.15 -12.19 0.06
CA GLY A 53 -3.18 -11.49 0.82
C GLY A 53 -3.17 -9.97 0.64
N ILE A 54 -3.54 -9.23 1.69
CA ILE A 54 -3.69 -7.78 1.66
C ILE A 54 -2.40 -7.14 2.19
N LEU A 55 -1.75 -6.32 1.38
CA LEU A 55 -0.49 -5.65 1.70
C LEU A 55 -0.70 -4.14 1.75
N VAL A 56 -0.02 -3.48 2.69
CA VAL A 56 0.14 -2.02 2.72
C VAL A 56 1.60 -1.71 2.43
N LYS A 57 1.87 -1.02 1.33
CA LYS A 57 3.21 -0.72 0.83
C LYS A 57 3.26 0.60 0.06
N ARG A 58 4.44 1.22 0.03
CA ARG A 58 4.77 2.30 -0.88
C ARG A 58 5.17 1.70 -2.22
N ILE A 59 4.73 2.28 -3.34
CA ILE A 59 5.24 1.87 -4.66
C ILE A 59 6.39 2.81 -5.00
N ILE A 60 7.59 2.28 -5.25
CA ILE A 60 8.76 3.09 -5.61
C ILE A 60 9.08 3.05 -7.10
N ASN A 61 8.60 2.02 -7.79
CA ASN A 61 8.76 1.88 -9.23
C ASN A 61 7.53 1.20 -9.84
N HIS A 62 7.22 1.58 -11.08
CA HIS A 62 6.14 1.00 -11.86
C HIS A 62 6.57 0.87 -13.33
N ASP A 63 6.88 -0.35 -13.72
CA ASP A 63 7.12 -0.74 -15.11
C ASP A 63 5.78 -1.06 -15.77
N VAL A 64 5.25 -0.08 -16.51
CA VAL A 64 3.95 -0.18 -17.19
C VAL A 64 3.96 -1.20 -18.32
N GLU A 65 5.10 -1.36 -19.01
CA GLU A 65 5.22 -2.27 -20.15
C GLU A 65 5.16 -3.73 -19.69
N LYS A 66 5.86 -4.05 -18.59
CA LYS A 66 5.83 -5.39 -18.00
C LYS A 66 4.68 -5.57 -17.01
N GLY A 67 4.03 -4.49 -16.59
CA GLY A 67 3.00 -4.50 -15.55
C GLY A 67 3.55 -4.94 -14.19
N ILE A 68 4.76 -4.49 -13.84
CA ILE A 68 5.45 -4.82 -12.58
C ILE A 68 5.52 -3.58 -11.71
N ILE A 69 5.23 -3.74 -10.42
CA ILE A 69 5.43 -2.70 -9.41
C ILE A 69 6.41 -3.17 -8.35
N THR A 70 7.29 -2.27 -7.93
CA THR A 70 8.23 -2.51 -6.83
C THR A 70 7.64 -1.90 -5.57
N LEU A 71 7.37 -2.76 -4.60
CA LEU A 71 6.80 -2.42 -3.31
C LEU A 71 7.91 -2.23 -2.29
N HIS A 72 7.84 -1.12 -1.57
CA HIS A 72 8.73 -0.74 -0.50
C HIS A 72 7.96 -0.66 0.82
N SER A 73 8.58 -1.19 1.86
CA SER A 73 8.14 -1.04 3.25
C SER A 73 8.78 0.20 3.84
N LEU A 74 8.04 1.03 4.57
CA LEU A 74 8.65 2.17 5.26
C LEU A 74 9.65 1.73 6.33
N ASN A 75 9.42 0.54 6.91
CA ASN A 75 10.31 -0.08 7.86
C ASN A 75 11.45 -0.81 7.13
N GLU A 76 12.69 -0.35 7.31
CA GLU A 76 13.90 -0.86 6.64
C GLU A 76 14.24 -2.31 6.96
N TYR A 77 13.68 -2.90 8.03
CA TYR A 77 13.84 -4.33 8.32
C TYR A 77 13.14 -5.23 7.29
N TYR A 78 12.27 -4.67 6.44
CA TYR A 78 11.54 -5.39 5.42
C TYR A 78 12.07 -5.05 4.03
N GLU A 79 12.53 -6.07 3.31
CA GLU A 79 13.06 -5.91 1.96
C GLU A 79 12.00 -5.49 0.94
N ASP A 80 12.48 -4.84 -0.12
CA ASP A 80 11.67 -4.51 -1.28
C ASP A 80 11.25 -5.78 -2.02
N MET A 81 10.06 -5.73 -2.61
CA MET A 81 9.54 -6.85 -3.37
C MET A 81 8.89 -6.40 -4.67
N GLU A 82 9.16 -7.13 -5.74
CA GLU A 82 8.50 -6.92 -7.02
C GLU A 82 7.29 -7.84 -7.15
N ILE A 83 6.17 -7.28 -7.62
CA ILE A 83 4.98 -8.05 -7.95
C ILE A 83 4.44 -7.66 -9.31
N HIS A 84 3.78 -8.61 -9.95
CA HIS A 84 3.11 -8.37 -11.20
C HIS A 84 1.65 -7.94 -10.94
N LEU A 85 1.22 -6.87 -11.59
CA LEU A 85 -0.15 -6.35 -11.52
C LEU A 85 -1.20 -7.38 -11.94
N LYS A 86 -0.85 -8.40 -12.74
CA LYS A 86 -1.76 -9.51 -13.08
C LYS A 86 -2.14 -10.35 -11.86
N ASP A 87 -1.29 -10.38 -10.83
CA ASP A 87 -1.47 -11.14 -9.58
C ASP A 87 -2.16 -10.30 -8.50
N VAL A 88 -2.43 -9.02 -8.81
CA VAL A 88 -3.21 -8.10 -7.98
C VAL A 88 -4.69 -8.22 -8.36
N ALA A 89 -5.54 -8.48 -7.37
CA ALA A 89 -6.98 -8.52 -7.52
C ALA A 89 -7.61 -7.12 -7.44
N LYS A 90 -7.12 -6.28 -6.51
CA LYS A 90 -7.56 -4.88 -6.35
C LYS A 90 -6.41 -4.01 -5.86
N LEU A 91 -6.43 -2.75 -6.27
CA LEU A 91 -5.44 -1.75 -5.89
C LEU A 91 -6.18 -0.51 -5.36
N PHE A 92 -5.73 0.02 -4.23
CA PHE A 92 -6.31 1.22 -3.65
C PHE A 92 -5.22 2.22 -3.27
N ASN A 93 -5.47 3.51 -3.46
CA ASN A 93 -4.66 4.56 -2.83
C ASN A 93 -5.21 4.88 -1.44
N ILE A 94 -4.32 5.12 -0.49
CA ILE A 94 -4.68 5.54 0.86
C ILE A 94 -4.91 7.04 0.87
N ILE A 95 -6.11 7.49 1.25
CA ILE A 95 -6.47 8.92 1.25
C ILE A 95 -6.29 9.53 2.64
N SER A 96 -6.59 8.76 3.68
CA SER A 96 -6.58 9.25 5.05
C SER A 96 -6.39 8.10 6.03
N THR A 97 -5.73 8.39 7.14
CA THR A 97 -5.51 7.45 8.25
C THR A 97 -6.20 7.97 9.49
N ARG A 98 -6.95 7.11 10.16
CA ARG A 98 -7.56 7.37 11.46
C ARG A 98 -6.88 6.51 12.50
N ARG A 99 -6.04 7.14 13.32
CA ARG A 99 -5.45 6.52 14.49
C ARG A 99 -6.49 6.42 15.61
N LYS A 100 -6.67 5.23 16.19
CA LYS A 100 -7.42 5.10 17.44
C LYS A 100 -6.59 5.76 18.53
N ASN A 101 -6.87 7.03 18.82
CA ASN A 101 -6.42 7.62 20.07
C ASN A 101 -7.13 6.89 21.20
N ASN A 102 -6.44 5.92 21.82
CA ASN A 102 -6.80 5.48 23.16
C ASN A 102 -6.54 6.65 24.10
N ARG A 103 -7.50 7.59 24.17
CA ARG A 103 -7.63 8.49 25.30
C ARG A 103 -7.92 7.59 26.50
N ARG A 104 -6.87 7.27 27.25
CA ARG A 104 -6.98 6.81 28.64
C ARG A 104 -7.55 7.94 29.47
#